data_AF-A0A929IYU5-F1
#
_entry.id   AF-A0A929IYU5-F1
#
_cell.length_a   1.000
_cell.length_b   1.000
_cell.length_c   1.000
_cell.angle_alpha   90.00
_cell.angle_beta   90.00
_cell.angle_gamma   90.00
#
_symmetry.space_group_name_H-M   'P 1'
#
loop_
_entity.id
_entity.type
_entity.pdbx_description
1 polymer ?
#
loop_
_entity_poly.entity_id
_entity_poly.type
_entity_poly.pdbx_seq_one_letter_code
_entity_poly.pdbx_strand_id
1 'polypeptide(L)'
;MRYVYILTILSALLSTTLAWAQKSTANQAHACVVVPVFHCVQRLEEGSAIAHFGYDLQCPEDAGIEAEVYIDIGDDNLFSLYPVDRGQPKVFLPGLHIDEFEVEFSIAEVKGGDVIHWSVLGQTAVVDFSKIKDESLDCSIQPQ
;
A
#
# COMPACT_ATOMS: atom_id res chain seq x y z
N MET A 1 70.20 8.34 53.83
CA MET A 1 68.74 8.63 53.91
C MET A 1 68.04 8.00 52.70
N ARG A 2 67.10 7.06 52.99
CA ARG A 2 65.89 6.58 52.26
C ARG A 2 65.98 6.39 50.71
N TYR A 3 66.00 5.14 50.22
CA TYR A 3 64.87 4.35 49.65
C TYR A 3 64.06 5.13 48.58
N VAL A 4 63.83 4.61 47.38
CA VAL A 4 62.84 3.54 47.09
C VAL A 4 63.03 3.00 45.65
N TYR A 5 62.99 1.67 45.50
CA TYR A 5 62.68 0.97 44.23
C TYR A 5 61.16 0.90 44.06
N ILE A 6 60.61 1.32 42.92
CA ILE A 6 59.26 0.89 42.49
C ILE A 6 59.33 0.43 41.04
N LEU A 7 59.06 -0.86 40.89
CA LEU A 7 58.75 -1.58 39.67
C LEU A 7 57.23 -1.50 39.49
N THR A 8 56.72 -0.93 38.40
CA THR A 8 55.36 -1.22 37.91
C THR A 8 55.36 -1.29 36.38
N ILE A 9 54.74 -2.37 35.93
CA ILE A 9 54.63 -2.87 34.55
C ILE A 9 53.28 -2.37 33.98
N LEU A 10 53.08 -2.54 32.65
CA LEU A 10 51.78 -2.51 31.92
C LEU A 10 51.28 -1.08 31.58
N SER A 11 50.83 -0.70 30.38
CA SER A 11 50.40 -1.44 29.18
C SER A 11 50.53 -0.53 27.96
N ALA A 12 50.77 -1.13 26.78
CA ALA A 12 50.46 -0.51 25.50
C ALA A 12 48.95 -0.22 25.40
N LEU A 13 48.57 0.80 24.62
CA LEU A 13 47.45 0.77 23.66
C LEU A 13 47.49 2.07 22.86
N LEU A 14 47.96 1.97 21.61
CA LEU A 14 47.73 2.98 20.58
C LEU A 14 46.22 3.08 20.38
N SER A 15 45.63 4.24 20.71
CA SER A 15 44.27 4.56 20.30
C SER A 15 44.25 4.78 18.79
N THR A 16 44.21 3.70 18.01
CA THR A 16 43.76 3.77 16.63
C THR A 16 42.25 3.98 16.68
N THR A 17 41.80 5.22 16.65
CA THR A 17 40.41 5.50 16.30
C THR A 17 40.26 5.13 14.83
N LEU A 18 39.89 3.88 14.58
CA LEU A 18 39.19 3.49 13.35
C LEU A 18 37.91 4.32 13.35
N ALA A 19 37.92 5.44 12.63
CA ALA A 19 36.70 6.09 12.20
C ALA A 19 36.06 5.11 11.21
N TRP A 20 35.22 4.21 11.73
CA TRP A 20 34.31 3.43 10.90
C TRP A 20 33.50 4.45 10.11
N ALA A 21 33.74 4.53 8.80
CA ALA A 21 32.82 5.23 7.92
C ALA A 21 31.48 4.52 8.10
N GLN A 22 30.55 5.16 8.82
CA GLN A 22 29.15 4.76 8.80
C GLN A 22 28.71 4.91 7.36
N LYS A 23 28.79 3.82 6.61
CA LYS A 23 28.07 3.69 5.35
C LYS A 23 26.61 3.80 5.76
N SER A 24 26.07 5.01 5.63
CA SER A 24 24.66 5.28 5.86
C SER A 24 23.88 4.28 4.99
N THR A 25 23.27 3.30 5.64
CA THR A 25 22.20 2.49 5.05
C THR A 25 20.85 3.18 5.30
N ALA A 26 20.82 4.50 5.43
CA ALA A 26 19.58 5.26 5.38
C ALA A 26 19.14 5.40 3.92
N ASN A 27 18.75 4.28 3.33
CA ASN A 27 17.82 4.25 2.22
C ASN A 27 16.81 3.12 2.48
N GLN A 28 16.29 3.08 3.72
CA GLN A 28 15.02 2.40 4.00
C GLN A 28 13.94 3.44 3.70
N ALA A 29 13.23 3.20 2.61
CA ALA A 29 12.24 4.08 2.02
C ALA A 29 11.12 4.39 3.02
N HIS A 30 11.14 5.60 3.55
CA HIS A 30 9.94 6.30 4.01
C HIS A 30 9.15 6.79 2.79
N ALA A 31 8.76 5.85 1.92
CA ALA A 31 7.93 6.16 0.76
C ALA A 31 6.46 5.97 1.13
N CYS A 32 5.59 6.82 0.60
CA CYS A 32 4.16 6.62 0.74
C CYS A 32 3.73 5.28 0.11
N VAL A 33 2.73 4.64 0.69
CA VAL A 33 2.16 3.38 0.22
C VAL A 33 0.70 3.62 -0.12
N VAL A 34 0.31 3.32 -1.36
CA VAL A 34 -1.10 3.26 -1.76
C VAL A 34 -1.66 1.90 -1.35
N VAL A 35 -2.66 1.89 -0.48
CA VAL A 35 -3.40 0.69 -0.08
C VAL A 35 -4.75 0.73 -0.79
N PRO A 36 -4.99 -0.10 -1.82
CA PRO A 36 -6.28 -0.16 -2.48
C PRO A 36 -7.31 -0.78 -1.54
N VAL A 37 -8.52 -0.22 -1.54
CA VAL A 37 -9.63 -0.63 -0.70
C VAL A 37 -10.79 -1.03 -1.59
N PHE A 38 -11.28 -2.26 -1.41
CA PHE A 38 -12.59 -2.65 -1.90
C PHE A 38 -13.62 -2.29 -0.83
N HIS A 39 -14.64 -1.51 -1.19
CA HIS A 39 -15.66 -1.08 -0.24
C HIS A 39 -16.85 -2.04 -0.23
N CYS A 40 -17.58 -2.12 -1.34
CA CYS A 40 -18.77 -2.95 -1.46
C CYS A 40 -19.17 -3.16 -2.92
N VAL A 41 -20.16 -4.03 -3.15
CA VAL A 41 -20.83 -4.23 -4.43
C VAL A 41 -22.30 -3.88 -4.31
N GLN A 42 -22.77 -3.00 -5.19
CA GLN A 42 -24.17 -2.75 -5.46
C GLN A 42 -24.65 -3.68 -6.57
N ARG A 43 -25.59 -4.57 -6.26
CA ARG A 43 -26.24 -5.40 -7.28
C ARG A 43 -27.26 -4.58 -8.05
N LEU A 44 -27.23 -4.69 -9.37
CA LEU A 44 -28.22 -4.07 -10.25
C LEU A 44 -29.29 -5.09 -10.66
N GLU A 45 -30.38 -4.58 -11.23
CA GLU A 45 -31.36 -5.40 -11.91
C GLU A 45 -30.69 -6.21 -13.03
N GLU A 46 -31.26 -7.36 -13.40
CA GLU A 46 -30.74 -8.26 -14.45
C GLU A 46 -29.44 -9.02 -14.13
N GLY A 47 -28.78 -8.71 -13.00
CA GLY A 47 -27.65 -9.47 -12.46
C GLY A 47 -26.26 -8.93 -12.83
N SER A 48 -26.18 -7.69 -13.32
CA SER A 48 -24.95 -6.90 -13.31
C SER A 48 -24.68 -6.34 -11.90
N ALA A 49 -23.51 -5.71 -11.74
CA ALA A 49 -23.09 -5.16 -10.45
C ALA A 49 -22.20 -3.94 -10.63
N ILE A 50 -22.25 -3.01 -9.68
CA ILE A 50 -21.28 -1.92 -9.53
C ILE A 50 -20.43 -2.23 -8.31
N ALA A 51 -19.11 -2.24 -8.45
CA ALA A 51 -18.19 -2.35 -7.31
C ALA A 51 -17.61 -0.97 -6.99
N HIS A 52 -17.63 -0.64 -5.71
CA HIS A 52 -17.13 0.61 -5.15
C HIS A 52 -15.74 0.40 -4.59
N PHE A 53 -14.81 1.27 -4.98
CA PHE A 53 -13.41 1.18 -4.61
C PHE A 53 -12.94 2.50 -4.01
N GLY A 54 -11.93 2.40 -3.17
CA GLY A 54 -11.25 3.52 -2.55
C GLY A 54 -9.77 3.20 -2.36
N TYR A 55 -9.05 4.07 -1.70
CA TYR A 55 -7.66 3.82 -1.35
C TYR A 55 -7.29 4.55 -0.06
N ASP A 56 -6.21 4.13 0.58
CA ASP A 56 -5.55 4.86 1.64
C ASP A 56 -4.10 5.12 1.23
N LEU A 57 -3.74 6.40 1.03
CA LEU A 57 -2.36 6.79 0.79
C LEU A 57 -1.68 7.08 2.14
N GLN A 58 -0.91 6.10 2.60
CA GLN A 58 -0.20 6.15 3.87
C GLN A 58 1.20 6.70 3.67
N CYS A 59 1.43 7.92 4.13
CA CYS A 59 2.73 8.57 4.09
C CYS A 59 3.35 8.66 5.49
N PRO A 60 4.69 8.58 5.61
CA PRO A 60 5.40 8.91 6.84
C PRO A 60 5.14 10.34 7.32
N GLU A 61 5.23 10.58 8.64
CA GLU A 61 4.94 11.88 9.25
C GLU A 61 5.81 13.03 8.72
N ASP A 62 7.01 12.71 8.22
CA ASP A 62 7.97 13.66 7.66
C ASP A 62 7.80 13.93 6.16
N ALA A 63 6.84 13.27 5.49
CA ALA A 63 6.60 13.42 4.05
C ALA A 63 5.95 14.78 3.66
N GLY A 64 5.36 15.49 4.62
CA GLY A 64 4.63 16.74 4.38
C GLY A 64 3.19 16.53 3.91
N ILE A 65 2.39 17.61 3.97
CA ILE A 65 0.93 17.58 3.74
C ILE A 65 0.57 17.43 2.24
N GLU A 66 1.53 17.67 1.34
CA GLU A 66 1.35 17.66 -0.13
C GLU A 66 1.87 16.38 -0.80
N ALA A 67 1.97 15.27 -0.06
CA ALA A 67 2.55 14.03 -0.54
C ALA A 67 1.59 13.26 -1.48
N GLU A 68 1.28 13.83 -2.65
CA GLU A 68 0.55 13.13 -3.70
C GLU A 68 1.46 12.13 -4.44
N VAL A 69 0.88 11.02 -4.89
CA VAL A 69 1.57 10.02 -5.71
C VAL A 69 0.86 9.90 -7.05
N TYR A 70 1.61 10.03 -8.14
CA TYR A 70 1.12 9.80 -9.49
C TYR A 70 1.52 8.42 -10.00
N ILE A 71 0.54 7.63 -10.44
CA ILE A 71 0.74 6.27 -10.97
C ILE A 71 -0.13 6.15 -12.23
N ASP A 72 0.52 6.08 -13.39
CA ASP A 72 -0.20 5.95 -14.66
C ASP A 72 -0.81 4.56 -14.81
N ILE A 73 -1.81 4.43 -15.69
CA ILE A 73 -2.41 3.13 -15.97
C ILE A 73 -1.38 2.22 -16.66
N GLY A 74 -1.23 1.00 -16.15
CA GLY A 74 -0.24 0.05 -16.64
C GLY A 74 0.06 -1.00 -15.58
N ASP A 75 1.25 -1.61 -15.65
CA ASP A 75 1.64 -2.73 -14.78
C ASP A 75 1.62 -2.38 -13.28
N ASP A 76 1.71 -1.09 -12.94
CA ASP A 76 1.65 -0.58 -11.57
C ASP A 76 0.27 -0.07 -11.14
N ASN A 77 -0.72 -0.02 -12.05
CA ASN A 77 -2.09 0.42 -11.78
C ASN A 77 -3.07 -0.20 -12.79
N LEU A 78 -3.59 -1.40 -12.50
CA LEU A 78 -4.41 -2.17 -13.44
C LEU A 78 -5.51 -2.99 -12.78
N PHE A 79 -6.54 -3.30 -13.56
CA PHE A 79 -7.44 -4.41 -13.32
C PHE A 79 -6.94 -5.71 -13.95
N SER A 80 -7.21 -6.84 -13.29
CA SER A 80 -6.84 -8.18 -13.77
C SER A 80 -7.61 -8.63 -15.02
N LEU A 81 -8.78 -8.05 -15.28
CA LEU A 81 -9.55 -8.28 -16.50
C LEU A 81 -9.43 -7.09 -17.45
N TYR A 82 -9.43 -7.37 -18.76
CA TYR A 82 -9.47 -6.32 -19.77
C TYR A 82 -10.85 -5.62 -19.79
N PRO A 83 -10.88 -4.30 -20.00
CA PRO A 83 -9.72 -3.41 -20.14
C PRO A 83 -8.99 -3.18 -18.80
N VAL A 84 -7.66 -3.06 -18.84
CA VAL A 84 -6.85 -2.78 -17.64
C VAL A 84 -7.18 -1.43 -17.01
N ASP A 85 -7.63 -0.47 -17.83
CA ASP A 85 -8.23 0.79 -17.43
C ASP A 85 -9.75 0.61 -17.30
N ARG A 86 -10.28 0.77 -16.10
CA ARG A 86 -11.72 0.79 -15.82
C ARG A 86 -12.12 2.07 -15.10
N GLY A 87 -11.32 3.14 -15.20
CA GLY A 87 -11.60 4.43 -14.59
C GLY A 87 -10.93 4.65 -13.22
N GLN A 88 -9.98 3.79 -12.83
CA GLN A 88 -9.26 3.96 -11.57
C GLN A 88 -8.40 5.25 -11.52
N PRO A 89 -8.16 5.84 -10.33
CA PRO A 89 -7.38 7.05 -10.18
C PRO A 89 -5.94 6.89 -10.65
N LYS A 90 -5.35 8.00 -11.10
CA LYS A 90 -3.91 8.12 -11.38
C LYS A 90 -3.18 9.03 -10.40
N VAL A 91 -3.92 9.84 -9.65
CA VAL A 91 -3.39 10.75 -8.62
C VAL A 91 -3.97 10.28 -7.30
N PHE A 92 -3.10 9.99 -6.35
CA PHE A 92 -3.46 9.53 -5.02
C PHE A 92 -3.08 10.62 -4.02
N LEU A 93 -4.06 11.11 -3.25
CA LEU A 93 -3.86 12.12 -2.22
C LEU A 93 -3.74 11.47 -0.83
N PRO A 94 -2.98 12.04 0.12
CA PRO A 94 -2.81 11.44 1.44
C PRO A 94 -4.12 11.10 2.17
N GLY A 95 -4.11 10.00 2.91
CA GLY A 95 -5.22 9.54 3.75
C GLY A 95 -6.20 8.60 3.05
N LEU A 96 -7.28 8.30 3.76
CA LEU A 96 -8.33 7.37 3.34
C LEU A 96 -9.39 8.08 2.48
N HIS A 97 -9.55 7.60 1.26
CA HIS A 97 -10.58 7.98 0.29
C HIS A 97 -11.47 6.76 0.05
N ILE A 98 -12.70 6.82 0.57
CA ILE A 98 -13.69 5.75 0.47
C ILE A 98 -14.60 6.08 -0.71
N ASP A 99 -14.99 5.06 -1.49
CA ASP A 99 -15.90 5.22 -2.62
C ASP A 99 -15.45 6.31 -3.62
N GLU A 100 -14.15 6.29 -3.90
CA GLU A 100 -13.50 7.25 -4.80
C GLU A 100 -13.91 7.03 -6.26
N PHE A 101 -14.11 5.77 -6.65
CA PHE A 101 -14.55 5.41 -7.98
C PHE A 101 -15.31 4.10 -8.00
N GLU A 102 -16.06 3.93 -9.08
CA GLU A 102 -16.95 2.80 -9.30
C GLU A 102 -16.62 2.09 -10.60
N VAL A 103 -16.81 0.78 -10.63
CA VAL A 103 -16.66 -0.03 -11.84
C VAL A 103 -17.91 -0.88 -12.03
N GLU A 104 -18.54 -0.75 -13.20
CA GLU A 104 -19.64 -1.61 -13.62
C GLU A 104 -19.11 -2.93 -14.19
N PHE A 105 -19.69 -4.03 -13.72
CA PHE A 105 -19.42 -5.39 -14.15
C PHE A 105 -20.66 -5.99 -14.82
N SER A 106 -20.45 -6.57 -16.00
CA SER A 106 -21.50 -7.22 -16.76
C SER A 106 -22.00 -8.49 -16.07
N ILE A 107 -23.21 -8.91 -16.45
CA ILE A 107 -23.82 -10.18 -16.00
C ILE A 107 -22.88 -11.36 -16.24
N ALA A 108 -22.10 -11.34 -17.32
CA ALA A 108 -21.17 -12.42 -17.66
C ALA A 108 -19.99 -12.51 -16.69
N GLU A 109 -19.37 -11.37 -16.35
CA GLU A 109 -18.28 -11.30 -15.36
C GLU A 109 -18.77 -11.73 -13.97
N VAL A 110 -19.96 -11.24 -13.57
CA VAL A 110 -20.56 -11.60 -12.28
C VAL A 110 -20.91 -13.10 -12.22
N LYS A 111 -21.52 -13.66 -13.28
CA LYS A 111 -21.88 -15.09 -13.33
C LYS A 111 -20.69 -16.03 -13.51
N GLY A 112 -19.61 -15.56 -14.14
CA GLY A 112 -18.35 -16.28 -14.23
C GLY A 112 -17.79 -16.64 -12.86
N GLY A 113 -18.16 -15.85 -11.83
CA GLY A 113 -17.61 -15.99 -10.48
C GLY A 113 -16.16 -15.53 -10.45
N ASP A 114 -15.79 -14.61 -11.36
CA ASP A 114 -14.43 -14.14 -11.50
C ASP A 114 -13.99 -13.43 -10.22
N VAL A 115 -12.74 -13.68 -9.83
CA VAL A 115 -12.05 -12.90 -8.79
C VAL A 115 -11.32 -11.77 -9.50
N ILE A 116 -11.75 -10.55 -9.24
CA ILE A 116 -11.23 -9.34 -9.87
C ILE A 116 -10.26 -8.67 -8.92
N HIS A 117 -9.07 -8.37 -9.42
CA HIS A 117 -8.06 -7.64 -8.68
C HIS A 117 -7.89 -6.27 -9.31
N TRP A 118 -7.99 -5.22 -8.49
CA TRP A 118 -7.39 -3.93 -8.80
C TRP A 118 -6.05 -3.85 -8.08
N SER A 119 -4.97 -3.66 -8.82
CA SER A 119 -3.61 -3.66 -8.29
C SER A 119 -2.98 -2.29 -8.44
N VAL A 120 -2.36 -1.77 -7.37
CA VAL A 120 -1.57 -0.54 -7.37
C VAL A 120 -0.23 -0.80 -6.69
N LEU A 121 0.89 -0.65 -7.42
CA LEU A 121 2.26 -0.94 -6.94
C LEU A 121 2.39 -2.30 -6.22
N GLY A 122 1.69 -3.32 -6.72
CA GLY A 122 1.67 -4.67 -6.15
C GLY A 122 0.75 -4.88 -4.94
N GLN A 123 0.13 -3.83 -4.41
CA GLN A 123 -0.98 -3.94 -3.45
C GLN A 123 -2.29 -4.22 -4.20
N THR A 124 -3.24 -4.94 -3.61
CA THR A 124 -4.47 -5.34 -4.32
C THR A 124 -5.74 -5.18 -3.49
N ALA A 125 -6.76 -4.59 -4.10
CA ALA A 125 -8.15 -4.76 -3.69
C ALA A 125 -8.78 -5.91 -4.50
N VAL A 126 -9.59 -6.73 -3.83
CA VAL A 126 -10.16 -7.95 -4.43
C VAL A 126 -11.67 -7.92 -4.36
N VAL A 127 -12.31 -8.13 -5.51
CA VAL A 127 -13.75 -8.41 -5.61
C VAL A 127 -13.92 -9.87 -5.96
N ASP A 128 -14.61 -10.60 -5.09
CA ASP A 128 -14.90 -12.02 -5.31
C ASP A 128 -16.41 -12.20 -5.47
N PHE A 129 -16.86 -12.27 -6.72
CA PHE A 129 -18.27 -12.38 -7.05
C PHE A 129 -18.91 -13.70 -6.56
N SER A 130 -18.11 -14.72 -6.25
CA SER A 130 -18.63 -15.95 -5.64
C SER A 130 -19.14 -15.73 -4.21
N LYS A 131 -18.61 -14.72 -3.51
CA LYS A 131 -18.94 -14.38 -2.11
C LYS A 131 -20.11 -13.40 -1.98
N ILE A 132 -20.58 -12.79 -3.07
CA ILE A 132 -21.71 -11.86 -3.04
C ILE A 132 -23.00 -12.49 -2.48
N LYS A 133 -23.15 -13.81 -2.63
CA LYS A 133 -24.34 -14.53 -2.13
C LYS A 133 -24.45 -14.53 -0.60
N ASP A 134 -23.38 -14.20 0.12
CA ASP A 134 -23.36 -14.19 1.58
C ASP A 134 -23.87 -12.85 2.17
N GLU A 135 -24.40 -11.95 1.33
CA GLU A 135 -24.85 -10.57 1.65
C GLU A 135 -23.76 -9.66 2.25
N SER A 136 -22.65 -10.21 2.75
CA SER A 136 -21.51 -9.53 3.41
C SER A 136 -20.79 -8.48 2.56
N LEU A 137 -21.03 -8.46 1.24
CA LEU A 137 -20.39 -7.51 0.31
C LEU A 137 -21.38 -6.48 -0.24
N ASP A 138 -22.66 -6.51 0.15
CA ASP A 138 -23.68 -5.60 -0.39
C ASP A 138 -23.55 -4.20 0.22
N CYS A 139 -23.50 -3.16 -0.62
CA CYS A 139 -23.47 -1.77 -0.17
C CYS A 139 -24.66 -1.41 0.73
N SER A 140 -25.79 -2.10 0.59
CA SER A 140 -27.01 -1.88 1.37
C SER A 140 -26.87 -2.23 2.85
N ILE A 141 -25.81 -2.96 3.24
CA ILE A 141 -25.58 -3.38 4.63
C ILE A 141 -24.33 -2.76 5.26
N GLN A 142 -23.52 -2.03 4.49
CA GLN A 142 -22.34 -1.34 5.01
C GLN A 142 -22.75 0.02 5.60
N PRO A 143 -22.22 0.42 6.77
CA PRO A 143 -22.44 1.77 7.29
C PRO A 143 -21.77 2.78 6.34
N GLN A 144 -22.56 3.76 5.90
CA GLN A 144 -22.10 4.95 5.17
C GLN A 144 -21.31 5.89 6.08
#